data_AF-A0A2W6JZG5-F1
#
_entry.id   AF-A0A2W6JZG5-F1
#
_cell.length_a   1.000
_cell.length_b   1.000
_cell.length_c   1.000
_cell.angle_alpha   90.00
_cell.angle_beta   90.00
_cell.angle_gamma   90.00
#
_symmetry.space_group_name_H-M   'P 1'
#
loop_
_entity.id
_entity.type
_entity.pdbx_description
1 polymer ?
#
loop_
_entity_poly.entity_id
_entity_poly.type
_entity_poly.pdbx_seq_one_letter_code
_entity_poly.pdbx_strand_id
1 'polypeptide(L)'
;MAASVEAPRRTGTTEGVPFRQVWKPRVVCVVDPTNPADALNAILPRIAENQRGCTVASYLLINPETSQAFVLAEDKPVAVEMARKGEKSPYWPWLVGKYSFPRVTAEAAANVLEDMLEHLGIATPAPRKRPMPVQLDLFDLSGRAA
;
A
#
# COMPACT_ATOMS: atom_id res chain seq x y z
N MET A 1 0.11 -5.66 60.76
CA MET A 1 -1.19 -5.75 60.09
C MET A 1 -1.64 -4.35 59.71
N ALA A 2 -1.79 -4.08 58.42
CA ALA A 2 -2.55 -2.95 57.90
C ALA A 2 -3.20 -3.45 56.61
N ALA A 3 -4.53 -3.56 56.62
CA ALA A 3 -5.32 -4.05 55.50
C ALA A 3 -5.29 -3.01 54.38
N SER A 4 -4.89 -3.42 53.18
CA SER A 4 -4.93 -2.56 52.00
C SER A 4 -6.39 -2.36 51.61
N VAL A 5 -6.90 -1.14 51.76
CA VAL A 5 -8.26 -0.77 51.37
C VAL A 5 -8.30 -0.67 49.85
N GLU A 6 -8.98 -1.59 49.18
CA GLU A 6 -9.27 -1.48 47.75
C GLU A 6 -10.21 -0.29 47.51
N ALA A 7 -9.71 0.73 46.79
CA ALA A 7 -10.54 1.81 46.32
C ALA A 7 -11.53 1.30 45.25
N PRO A 8 -12.78 1.80 45.22
CA PRO A 8 -13.80 1.32 44.31
C PRO A 8 -13.38 1.56 42.85
N ARG A 9 -13.41 0.50 42.03
CA ARG A 9 -13.16 0.57 40.59
C ARG A 9 -14.17 1.51 39.93
N ARG A 10 -13.70 2.68 39.48
CA ARG A 10 -14.47 3.56 38.59
C ARG A 10 -14.51 2.93 37.20
N THR A 11 -15.72 2.74 36.69
CA THR A 11 -16.02 2.35 35.31
C THR A 11 -15.66 3.48 34.36
N GLY A 12 -14.46 3.43 33.79
CA GLY A 12 -14.08 4.20 32.60
C GLY A 12 -14.15 3.30 31.37
N THR A 13 -15.12 3.52 30.50
CA THR A 13 -15.18 2.92 29.16
C THR A 13 -14.13 3.56 28.27
N THR A 14 -12.91 3.00 28.33
CA THR A 14 -11.84 3.12 27.32
C THR A 14 -11.62 4.50 26.69
N GLU A 15 -11.38 5.53 27.51
CA GLU A 15 -10.52 6.63 27.11
C GLU A 15 -9.12 6.35 27.66
N GLY A 16 -8.12 6.24 26.78
CA GLY A 16 -6.72 6.20 27.21
C GLY A 16 -6.01 4.83 27.19
N VAL A 17 -6.53 3.82 26.49
CA VAL A 17 -5.64 2.74 26.03
C VAL A 17 -4.87 3.30 24.84
N PRO A 18 -3.54 3.57 24.93
CA PRO A 18 -2.76 3.81 23.74
C PRO A 18 -2.97 2.56 22.88
N PHE A 19 -3.54 2.74 21.70
CA PHE A 19 -3.72 1.68 20.73
C PHE A 19 -2.31 1.18 20.36
N ARG A 20 -1.74 0.31 21.19
CA ARG A 20 -0.57 -0.50 20.86
C ARG A 20 -1.07 -1.54 19.87
N GLN A 21 -1.45 -1.07 18.68
CA GLN A 21 -1.32 -1.89 17.51
C GLN A 21 0.17 -2.14 17.35
N VAL A 22 0.60 -3.25 17.94
CA VAL A 22 1.83 -3.94 17.59
C VAL A 22 1.63 -4.46 16.18
N TRP A 23 1.54 -3.56 15.21
CA TRP A 23 1.84 -3.89 13.84
C TRP A 23 3.35 -4.12 13.85
N LYS A 24 3.75 -5.39 13.81
CA LYS A 24 5.11 -5.76 13.44
C LYS A 24 5.12 -5.82 11.92
N PRO A 25 5.52 -4.75 11.21
CA PRO A 25 5.70 -4.83 9.77
C PRO A 25 6.64 -6.00 9.48
N ARG A 26 6.13 -7.03 8.80
CA ARG A 26 6.98 -8.12 8.33
C ARG A 26 7.61 -7.63 7.04
N VAL A 27 8.89 -7.27 7.11
CA VAL A 27 9.71 -7.01 5.92
C VAL A 27 9.61 -8.24 5.04
N VAL A 28 9.17 -8.05 3.80
CA VAL A 28 9.10 -9.11 2.79
C VAL A 28 10.49 -9.34 2.21
N CYS A 29 11.15 -8.26 1.83
CA CYS A 29 12.53 -8.24 1.36
C CYS A 29 13.11 -6.82 1.50
N VAL A 30 14.43 -6.70 1.33
CA VAL A 30 15.09 -5.42 1.06
C VAL A 30 15.28 -5.33 -0.45
N VAL A 31 14.84 -4.23 -1.06
CA VAL A 31 14.99 -4.01 -2.50
C VAL A 31 16.42 -3.60 -2.79
N ASP A 32 17.13 -4.46 -3.51
CA ASP A 32 18.44 -4.12 -4.05
C ASP A 32 18.25 -3.33 -5.37
N PRO A 33 18.72 -2.07 -5.46
CA PRO A 33 18.59 -1.26 -6.67
C PRO A 33 19.36 -1.87 -7.86
N THR A 34 20.36 -2.73 -7.63
CA THR A 34 21.12 -3.41 -8.68
C THR A 34 20.41 -4.65 -9.22
N ASN A 35 19.48 -5.23 -8.46
CA ASN A 35 18.67 -6.37 -8.90
C ASN A 35 17.21 -6.28 -8.38
N PRO A 36 16.39 -5.40 -8.97
CA PRO A 36 14.99 -5.24 -8.57
C PRO A 36 14.12 -6.47 -8.88
N ALA A 37 14.56 -7.35 -9.78
CA ALA A 37 13.83 -8.56 -10.15
C ALA A 37 13.75 -9.57 -8.99
N ASP A 38 14.79 -9.65 -8.16
CA ASP A 38 14.80 -10.55 -7.00
C ASP A 38 13.77 -10.11 -5.94
N ALA A 39 13.62 -8.80 -5.75
CA ALA A 39 12.61 -8.25 -4.85
C ALA A 39 11.18 -8.59 -5.32
N LEU A 40 10.91 -8.52 -6.64
CA LEU A 40 9.61 -8.91 -7.19
C LEU A 40 9.25 -10.36 -6.89
N ASN A 41 10.22 -11.27 -6.98
CA ASN A 41 10.01 -12.69 -6.71
C ASN A 41 9.52 -12.94 -5.27
N ALA A 42 9.88 -12.06 -4.32
CA ALA A 42 9.39 -12.10 -2.94
C ALA A 42 8.04 -11.36 -2.76
N ILE A 43 7.83 -10.24 -3.46
CA ILE A 43 6.66 -9.36 -3.31
C ILE A 43 5.40 -9.96 -3.96
N LEU A 44 5.50 -10.43 -5.21
CA LEU A 44 4.33 -10.88 -5.99
C LEU A 44 3.58 -12.05 -5.36
N PRO A 45 4.25 -13.11 -4.83
CA PRO A 45 3.56 -14.19 -4.13
C PRO A 45 2.81 -13.68 -2.91
N ARG A 46 3.36 -12.69 -2.19
CA ARG A 46 2.73 -12.16 -0.98
C ARG A 46 1.47 -11.36 -1.28
N ILE A 47 1.46 -10.59 -2.37
CA ILE A 47 0.25 -9.91 -2.85
C ILE A 47 -0.83 -10.94 -3.24
N ALA A 48 -0.45 -11.96 -4.01
CA ALA A 48 -1.37 -13.01 -4.44
C ALA A 48 -1.93 -13.83 -3.25
N GLU A 49 -1.13 -14.07 -2.21
CA GLU A 49 -1.56 -14.77 -1.00
C GLU A 49 -2.66 -14.01 -0.25
N ASN A 50 -2.49 -12.69 -0.05
CA ASN A 50 -3.49 -11.85 0.61
C ASN A 50 -4.86 -11.89 -0.12
N GLN A 51 -4.82 -11.97 -1.46
CA GLN A 51 -6.02 -12.03 -2.29
C GLN A 51 -6.74 -13.37 -2.21
N ARG A 52 -5.98 -14.47 -2.13
CA ARG A 52 -6.55 -15.81 -2.01
C ARG A 52 -7.26 -16.03 -0.66
N GLY A 53 -6.80 -15.37 0.39
CA GLY A 53 -7.37 -15.52 1.74
C GLY A 53 -8.55 -14.58 2.04
N CYS A 54 -8.49 -13.33 1.58
CA CYS A 54 -9.45 -12.31 1.98
C CYS A 54 -10.14 -11.58 0.82
N THR A 55 -9.84 -11.88 -0.45
CA THR A 55 -10.33 -11.15 -1.65
C THR A 55 -10.07 -9.63 -1.65
N VAL A 56 -9.21 -9.15 -0.75
CA VAL A 56 -8.86 -7.74 -0.61
C VAL A 56 -7.63 -7.38 -1.44
N ALA A 57 -7.57 -6.12 -1.86
CA ALA A 57 -6.37 -5.58 -2.49
C ALA A 57 -5.21 -5.52 -1.47
N SER A 58 -3.99 -5.44 -1.98
CA SER A 58 -2.79 -5.24 -1.16
C SER A 58 -2.11 -3.93 -1.50
N TYR A 59 -1.67 -3.20 -0.48
CA TYR A 59 -0.76 -2.07 -0.59
C TYR A 59 0.69 -2.58 -0.56
N LEU A 60 1.48 -2.12 -1.51
CA LEU A 60 2.94 -2.24 -1.47
C LEU A 60 3.52 -0.96 -0.88
N LEU A 61 4.33 -1.12 0.16
CA LEU A 61 5.05 -0.03 0.80
C LEU A 61 6.55 -0.31 0.67
N ILE A 62 7.34 0.68 0.27
CA ILE A 62 8.79 0.62 0.30
C ILE A 62 9.29 1.83 1.07
N ASN A 63 10.01 1.57 2.16
CA ASN A 63 10.66 2.64 2.91
C ASN A 63 11.85 3.16 2.09
N PRO A 64 11.86 4.45 1.68
CA PRO A 64 12.93 5.01 0.85
C PRO A 64 14.29 5.07 1.57
N GLU A 65 14.30 5.10 2.91
CA GLU A 65 15.55 5.19 3.69
C GLU A 65 16.26 3.84 3.84
N THR A 66 15.49 2.76 3.86
CA THR A 66 16.02 1.41 4.15
C THR A 66 15.82 0.43 3.00
N SER A 67 15.12 0.85 1.95
CA SER A 67 14.67 0.02 0.83
C SER A 67 13.88 -1.22 1.26
N GLN A 68 13.32 -1.24 2.47
CA GLN A 68 12.54 -2.36 2.98
C GLN A 68 11.15 -2.36 2.35
N ALA A 69 10.78 -3.48 1.74
CA ALA A 69 9.46 -3.70 1.16
C ALA A 69 8.51 -4.37 2.17
N PHE A 70 7.28 -3.87 2.21
CA PHE A 70 6.19 -4.39 3.02
C PHE A 70 4.95 -4.56 2.15
N VAL A 71 4.22 -5.65 2.38
CA VAL A 71 2.95 -5.90 1.69
C VAL A 71 1.85 -5.98 2.74
N LEU A 72 0.86 -5.11 2.60
CA LEU A 72 -0.28 -5.01 3.52
C LEU A 72 -1.58 -5.29 2.81
N ALA A 73 -2.40 -6.18 3.38
CA ALA A 73 -3.78 -6.31 2.94
C ALA A 73 -4.58 -5.06 3.35
N GLU A 74 -5.49 -4.62 2.48
CA GLU A 74 -6.29 -3.40 2.66
C GLU A 74 -7.17 -3.45 3.91
N ASP A 75 -7.62 -4.64 4.33
CA ASP A 75 -8.43 -4.85 5.53
C ASP A 75 -7.65 -4.66 6.85
N LYS A 76 -6.32 -4.56 6.78
CA LYS A 76 -5.52 -4.37 7.98
C LYS A 76 -5.76 -2.97 8.53
N PRO A 77 -5.98 -2.80 9.84
CA PRO A 77 -6.26 -1.49 10.42
C PRO A 77 -5.22 -0.42 10.11
N VAL A 78 -3.94 -0.79 9.96
CA VAL A 78 -2.88 0.13 9.55
C VAL A 78 -3.08 0.63 8.12
N ALA A 79 -3.48 -0.25 7.20
CA ALA A 79 -3.80 0.13 5.83
C ALA A 79 -5.03 1.03 5.78
N VAL A 80 -6.07 0.72 6.57
CA VAL A 80 -7.28 1.55 6.70
C VAL A 80 -6.95 2.93 7.26
N GLU A 81 -6.16 3.01 8.34
CA GLU A 81 -5.76 4.29 8.94
C GLU A 81 -4.84 5.09 8.02
N MET A 82 -3.94 4.43 7.30
CA MET A 82 -3.10 5.08 6.29
C MET A 82 -3.96 5.67 5.17
N ALA A 83 -4.89 4.90 4.61
CA ALA A 83 -5.80 5.36 3.56
C ALA A 83 -6.69 6.51 4.04
N ARG A 84 -7.18 6.44 5.29
CA ARG A 84 -7.99 7.49 5.92
C ARG A 84 -7.21 8.79 6.14
N LYS A 85 -5.94 8.70 6.57
CA LYS A 85 -5.10 9.86 6.82
C LYS A 85 -4.48 10.44 5.55
N GLY A 86 -4.38 9.66 4.48
CA GLY A 86 -3.77 10.05 3.22
C GLY A 86 -2.37 10.60 3.45
N GLU A 87 -2.08 11.77 2.88
CA GLU A 87 -0.81 12.50 3.03
C GLU A 87 -0.40 12.81 4.47
N LYS A 88 -1.35 12.81 5.41
CA LYS A 88 -1.05 13.00 6.84
C LYS A 88 -0.52 11.72 7.52
N SER A 89 -0.53 10.59 6.82
CA SER A 89 0.02 9.33 7.34
C SER A 89 1.54 9.32 7.20
N PRO A 90 2.30 8.92 8.24
CA PRO A 90 3.75 8.76 8.14
C PRO A 90 4.17 7.69 7.12
N TYR A 91 3.26 6.77 6.76
CA TYR A 91 3.52 5.70 5.79
C TYR A 91 3.10 6.08 4.36
N TRP A 92 2.44 7.23 4.16
CA TRP A 92 2.03 7.67 2.82
C TRP A 92 3.21 7.82 1.85
N PRO A 93 4.36 8.38 2.25
CA PRO A 93 5.53 8.47 1.36
C PRO A 93 6.15 7.12 1.02
N TRP A 94 5.77 6.05 1.72
CA TRP A 94 6.27 4.70 1.44
C TRP A 94 5.36 3.99 0.43
N LEU A 95 4.17 4.52 0.14
CA LEU A 95 3.20 3.87 -0.74
C LEU A 95 3.66 3.89 -2.19
N VAL A 96 3.90 2.69 -2.71
CA VAL A 96 4.21 2.44 -4.11
C VAL A 96 2.90 2.33 -4.91
N GLY A 97 1.98 1.50 -4.42
CA GLY A 97 0.75 1.21 -5.16
C GLY A 97 -0.20 0.28 -4.45
N LYS A 98 -1.42 0.17 -5.01
CA LYS A 98 -2.47 -0.75 -4.59
C LYS A 98 -2.70 -1.77 -5.68
N TYR A 99 -2.52 -3.05 -5.36
CA TYR A 99 -2.56 -4.15 -6.31
C TYR A 99 -3.68 -5.12 -6.01
N SER A 100 -4.31 -5.59 -7.09
CA SER A 100 -5.28 -6.67 -7.03
C SER A 100 -5.12 -7.61 -8.22
N PHE A 101 -4.48 -8.76 -7.99
CA PHE A 101 -4.41 -9.87 -8.93
C PHE A 101 -4.52 -11.24 -8.22
N PRO A 102 -5.48 -12.10 -8.60
CA PRO A 102 -5.70 -13.40 -7.93
C PRO A 102 -4.59 -14.43 -8.22
N ARG A 103 -3.78 -14.17 -9.25
CA ARG A 103 -2.64 -14.99 -9.68
C ARG A 103 -1.53 -14.07 -10.18
N VAL A 104 -0.29 -14.49 -9.98
CA VAL A 104 0.88 -13.79 -10.52
C VAL A 104 0.90 -13.99 -12.03
N THR A 105 0.80 -12.91 -12.78
CA THR A 105 0.92 -12.88 -14.25
C THR A 105 2.12 -12.02 -14.64
N ALA A 106 2.62 -12.19 -15.87
CA ALA A 106 3.71 -11.37 -16.39
C ALA A 106 3.33 -9.88 -16.43
N GLU A 107 2.06 -9.57 -16.73
CA GLU A 107 1.55 -8.19 -16.73
C GLU A 107 1.52 -7.60 -15.31
N ALA A 108 1.05 -8.37 -14.32
CA ALA A 108 1.07 -7.94 -12.92
C ALA A 108 2.50 -7.71 -12.43
N ALA A 109 3.44 -8.58 -12.82
CA ALA A 109 4.85 -8.42 -12.50
C ALA A 109 5.45 -7.15 -13.12
N ALA A 110 5.15 -6.88 -14.38
CA ALA A 110 5.62 -5.68 -15.09
C ALA A 110 5.08 -4.39 -14.45
N ASN A 111 3.80 -4.35 -14.11
CA ASN A 111 3.19 -3.16 -13.48
C ASN A 111 3.81 -2.88 -12.10
N VAL A 112 3.95 -3.91 -11.25
CA VAL A 112 4.57 -3.74 -9.93
C VAL A 112 6.04 -3.32 -10.05
N LEU A 113 6.75 -3.82 -11.07
CA LEU A 113 8.14 -3.42 -11.32
C LEU A 113 8.24 -1.95 -11.72
N GLU A 114 7.39 -1.50 -12.64
CA GLU A 114 7.38 -0.12 -13.13
C GLU A 114 7.13 0.84 -11.97
N ASP A 115 6.10 0.61 -11.17
CA ASP A 115 5.78 1.43 -10.01
C ASP A 115 6.91 1.41 -8.96
N MET A 116 7.52 0.24 -8.71
CA MET A 116 8.63 0.11 -7.76
C MET A 116 9.86 0.89 -8.21
N LEU A 117 10.20 0.86 -9.50
CA LEU A 117 11.33 1.61 -10.04
C LEU A 117 11.07 3.12 -10.02
N GLU A 118 9.85 3.54 -10.38
CA GLU A 118 9.42 4.94 -10.27
C GLU A 118 9.52 5.43 -8.82
N HIS A 119 9.00 4.66 -7.86
CA HIS A 119 9.02 4.98 -6.44
C HIS A 119 10.44 5.11 -5.87
N LEU A 120 11.36 4.28 -6.34
CA LEU A 120 12.77 4.33 -5.93
C LEU A 120 13.59 5.40 -6.67
N GLY A 121 12.99 6.12 -7.62
CA GLY A 121 13.71 7.09 -8.45
C GLY A 121 14.79 6.44 -9.32
N ILE A 122 14.73 5.13 -9.53
CA ILE A 122 15.66 4.40 -10.40
C ILE A 122 15.17 4.65 -11.82
N ALA A 123 15.95 5.42 -12.59
CA ALA A 123 15.60 5.79 -13.95
C ALA A 123 15.24 4.55 -14.79
N THR A 124 13.94 4.33 -14.99
CA THR A 124 13.45 3.46 -16.05
C THR A 124 13.82 4.12 -17.39
N PRO A 125 14.36 3.37 -18.37
CA PRO A 125 14.59 3.92 -19.70
C PRO A 125 13.24 4.29 -20.33
N ALA A 126 12.84 5.54 -20.15
CA ALA A 126 11.66 6.23 -20.66
C ALA A 126 10.29 5.53 -20.46
N PRO A 127 9.26 6.26 -20.00
CA PRO A 127 7.92 5.69 -19.85
C PRO A 127 7.40 5.30 -21.23
N ARG A 128 7.25 4.00 -21.51
CA ARG A 128 6.31 3.52 -22.52
C ARG A 128 4.91 3.65 -21.96
N LYS A 129 4.48 4.89 -21.71
CA LYS A 129 3.05 5.21 -21.60
C LYS A 129 2.44 4.78 -22.92
N ARG A 130 1.87 3.56 -22.96
CA ARG A 130 0.93 3.19 -24.02
C ARG A 130 -0.15 4.27 -23.97
N PRO A 131 -0.40 5.01 -25.06
CA PRO A 131 -1.47 5.98 -25.06
C PRO A 131 -2.76 5.21 -24.75
N MET A 132 -3.40 5.55 -23.62
CA MET A 132 -4.81 5.23 -23.43
C MET A 132 -5.56 5.77 -24.65
N PRO A 133 -6.55 5.03 -25.20
CA PRO A 133 -7.39 5.58 -26.23
C PRO A 133 -8.04 6.85 -25.67
N VAL A 134 -7.77 7.98 -26.33
CA VAL A 134 -8.36 9.28 -26.01
C VAL A 134 -9.86 9.08 -25.93
N GLN A 135 -10.39 9.31 -24.75
CA GLN A 135 -11.81 9.44 -24.46
C GLN A 135 -12.36 10.54 -25.38
N LEU A 136 -13.11 10.14 -26.40
CA LEU A 136 -13.95 11.02 -27.20
C LEU A 136 -15.19 11.36 -26.36
N ASP A 137 -15.09 12.40 -25.53
CA ASP A 137 -16.27 13.11 -25.02
C ASP A 137 -16.59 14.21 -26.06
N LEU A 138 -17.65 14.05 -26.85
CA LEU A 138 -19.06 14.41 -26.58
C LEU A 138 -19.30 15.93 -26.69
N PHE A 139 -20.33 16.29 -27.48
CA PHE A 139 -20.92 17.63 -27.67
C PHE A 139 -20.28 18.57 -28.70
N ASP A 140 -20.52 18.29 -29.99
CA ASP A 140 -20.67 19.36 -30.98
C ASP A 140 -22.17 19.70 -31.15
N LEU A 141 -22.71 20.38 -30.13
CA LEU A 141 -23.96 21.14 -30.24
C LEU A 141 -23.67 22.55 -29.71
N SER A 142 -22.74 23.24 -30.36
CA SER A 142 -22.66 24.70 -30.26
C SER A 142 -23.30 25.28 -31.51
N GLY A 143 -24.57 25.63 -31.38
CA GLY A 143 -25.27 26.42 -32.38
C GLY A 143 -24.45 27.66 -32.77
N ARG A 144 -24.27 27.85 -34.08
CA ARG A 144 -24.02 29.17 -34.64
C ARG A 144 -24.80 29.29 -35.94
N ALA A 145 -25.69 30.28 -35.93
CA ALA A 145 -26.53 30.68 -37.02
C ALA A 145 -25.73 31.04 -38.28
N ALA A 146 -26.26 30.64 -39.43
CA ALA A 146 -26.37 31.43 -40.65
C ALA A 146 -27.55 30.90 -41.45
#